data_AF-A0A914XRR9-F1
#
_entry.id   AF-A0A914XRR9-F1
#
_cell.length_a   1.000
_cell.length_b   1.000
_cell.length_c   1.000
_cell.angle_alpha   90.00
_cell.angle_beta   90.00
_cell.angle_gamma   90.00
#
_symmetry.space_group_name_H-M   'P 1'
#
loop_
_entity.id
_entity.type
_entity.pdbx_description
1 polymer ?
#
loop_
_entity_poly.entity_id
_entity_poly.type
_entity_poly.pdbx_seq_one_letter_code
_entity_poly.pdbx_strand_id
1 'polypeptide(L)'
;ALSVHEDAKKDSKSSKTGTECVSLWKLMTSAVKSLDRDDSWWTANIGGGRDVFVGRIAVLSSYLVQSGFVESAADGVQSRVIGASGTDGDPLSVLIDLITTLLLVAGERDTRNGVASEKCAAFASALKESRLMGLPGVLYRLLCIENVSYDRSTPAELSSQLLHIVNQTLRLFNTLALVDKTLLEDCLKDEEMVVMLTHSFAVLLTWLCRMTDMDAMDLLLPRLLVAVGHFAAVSQRAQALTVLGGQHSIVQQLCVLPFRYFSDPALMRLLFPTLIACCFRRTSAVSLLKQELSPKLLSTFITEQSSSIEVQSTTVDTPAFASRFSKKLWPEAILFFESA
;
A
#
# COMPACT_ATOMS: atom_id res chain seq x y z
N ALA A 1 45.09 -14.16 0.56
CA ALA A 1 44.76 -14.63 1.92
C ALA A 1 44.10 -13.55 2.79
N LEU A 2 44.44 -12.25 2.65
CA LEU A 2 43.84 -11.17 3.43
C LEU A 2 42.47 -10.66 2.91
N SER A 3 42.13 -10.83 1.63
CA SER A 3 40.81 -10.42 1.09
C SER A 3 39.67 -11.37 1.45
N VAL A 4 39.94 -12.68 1.52
CA VAL A 4 38.93 -13.72 1.81
C VAL A 4 38.42 -13.66 3.26
N HIS A 5 39.22 -13.10 4.18
CA HIS A 5 38.85 -12.98 5.59
C HIS A 5 37.99 -11.73 5.91
N GLU A 6 38.03 -10.69 5.07
CA GLU A 6 37.16 -9.51 5.23
C GLU A 6 35.74 -9.78 4.70
N ASP A 7 35.62 -10.48 3.57
CA ASP A 7 34.32 -10.85 3.01
C ASP A 7 33.56 -11.82 3.91
N ALA A 8 34.23 -12.84 4.48
CA ALA A 8 33.61 -13.77 5.42
C ALA A 8 33.15 -13.10 6.74
N LYS A 9 33.83 -12.03 7.19
CA LYS A 9 33.40 -11.26 8.37
C LYS A 9 32.19 -10.38 8.07
N LYS A 10 32.11 -9.80 6.86
CA LYS A 10 30.97 -9.02 6.38
C LYS A 10 29.72 -9.90 6.23
N ASP A 11 29.89 -11.10 5.68
CA ASP A 11 28.81 -12.07 5.52
C ASP A 11 28.31 -12.64 6.85
N SER A 12 29.21 -12.86 7.82
CA SER A 12 28.80 -13.31 9.17
C SER A 12 28.03 -12.25 9.98
N LYS A 13 28.34 -10.96 9.78
CA LYS A 13 27.58 -9.85 10.38
C LYS A 13 26.22 -9.66 9.71
N SER A 14 26.19 -9.70 8.37
CA SER A 14 24.98 -9.69 7.54
C SER A 14 24.01 -10.82 7.92
N SER A 15 24.54 -12.03 8.14
CA SER A 15 23.78 -13.23 8.56
C SER A 15 23.16 -13.10 9.96
N LYS A 16 23.91 -12.56 10.94
CA LYS A 16 23.40 -12.30 12.30
C LYS A 16 22.31 -11.22 12.32
N THR A 17 22.51 -10.12 11.59
CA THR A 17 21.48 -9.08 11.46
C THR A 17 20.21 -9.60 10.80
N GLY A 18 20.32 -10.51 9.82
CA GLY A 18 19.15 -11.11 9.17
C GLY A 18 18.32 -11.99 10.12
N THR A 19 18.97 -12.78 10.97
CA THR A 19 18.29 -13.65 11.95
C THR A 19 17.62 -12.87 13.08
N GLU A 20 18.24 -11.78 13.54
CA GLU A 20 17.64 -10.84 14.50
C GLU A 20 16.44 -10.10 13.89
N CYS A 21 16.53 -9.66 12.62
CA CYS A 21 15.42 -9.03 11.89
C CYS A 21 14.23 -9.99 11.74
N VAL A 22 14.47 -11.26 11.41
CA VAL A 22 13.40 -12.28 11.30
C VAL A 22 12.75 -12.55 12.66
N SER A 23 13.53 -12.56 13.74
CA SER A 23 13.01 -12.77 15.09
C SER A 23 12.16 -11.59 15.57
N LEU A 24 12.63 -10.37 15.34
CA LEU A 24 11.88 -9.14 15.58
C LEU A 24 10.61 -9.09 14.73
N TRP A 25 10.69 -9.44 13.44
CA TRP A 25 9.54 -9.50 12.55
C TRP A 25 8.48 -10.51 13.01
N LYS A 26 8.87 -11.72 13.40
CA LYS A 26 7.92 -12.72 13.95
C LYS A 26 7.22 -12.20 15.19
N LEU A 27 7.98 -11.58 16.10
CA LEU A 27 7.44 -11.00 17.32
C LEU A 27 6.47 -9.85 17.03
N MET A 28 6.84 -8.93 16.14
CA MET A 28 6.02 -7.77 15.77
C MET A 28 4.78 -8.15 14.97
N THR A 29 4.88 -9.10 14.04
CA THR A 29 3.74 -9.60 13.26
C THR A 29 2.74 -10.32 14.16
N SER A 30 3.21 -11.10 15.14
CA SER A 30 2.36 -11.70 16.17
C SER A 30 1.67 -10.65 17.03
N ALA A 31 2.39 -9.58 17.38
CA ALA A 31 1.88 -8.49 18.18
C ALA A 31 0.81 -7.67 17.44
N VAL A 32 0.97 -7.44 16.14
CA VAL A 32 -0.04 -6.76 15.29
C VAL A 32 -1.25 -7.63 15.02
N LYS A 33 -1.09 -8.95 14.83
CA LYS A 33 -2.24 -9.87 14.80
C LYS A 33 -3.04 -9.86 16.10
N SER A 34 -2.44 -9.38 17.18
CA SER A 34 -3.09 -9.26 18.47
C SER A 34 -3.79 -7.91 18.65
N LEU A 35 -3.50 -6.88 17.83
CA LEU A 35 -4.13 -5.53 17.86
C LEU A 35 -5.65 -5.55 17.75
N ASP A 36 -6.20 -6.52 17.02
CA ASP A 36 -7.64 -6.69 16.80
C ASP A 36 -8.34 -7.49 17.92
N ARG A 37 -7.63 -7.82 19.01
CA ARG A 37 -8.18 -8.58 20.15
C ARG A 37 -8.83 -7.66 21.19
N ASP A 38 -9.88 -8.16 21.83
CA ASP A 38 -10.59 -7.48 22.91
C ASP A 38 -9.69 -7.09 24.10
N ASP A 39 -10.05 -6.03 24.83
CA ASP A 39 -9.33 -5.52 26.01
C ASP A 39 -9.09 -6.57 27.11
N SER A 40 -9.97 -7.58 27.20
CA SER A 40 -9.81 -8.72 28.11
C SER A 40 -8.60 -9.60 27.76
N TRP A 41 -8.22 -9.68 26.49
CA TRP A 41 -7.06 -10.42 26.03
C TRP A 41 -5.75 -9.71 26.44
N TRP A 42 -5.71 -8.38 26.30
CA TRP A 42 -4.54 -7.56 26.64
C TRP A 42 -4.21 -7.60 28.13
N THR A 43 -5.23 -7.45 28.95
CA THR A 43 -5.10 -7.52 30.41
C THR A 43 -4.63 -8.89 30.87
N ALA A 44 -5.10 -9.97 30.23
CA ALA A 44 -4.70 -11.34 30.56
C ALA A 44 -3.26 -11.70 30.11
N ASN A 45 -2.80 -11.18 28.97
CA ASN A 45 -1.55 -11.65 28.35
C ASN A 45 -0.35 -10.69 28.47
N ILE A 46 -0.58 -9.37 28.52
CA ILE A 46 0.51 -8.38 28.54
C ILE A 46 0.65 -7.69 29.91
N GLY A 47 -0.28 -7.96 30.84
CA GLY A 47 -0.27 -7.38 32.18
C GLY A 47 -0.54 -5.87 32.20
N GLY A 48 -1.02 -5.33 31.09
CA GLY A 48 -1.39 -3.94 30.86
C GLY A 48 -2.31 -3.85 29.65
N GLY A 49 -3.29 -2.94 29.67
CA GLY A 49 -4.23 -2.75 28.57
C GLY A 49 -3.53 -2.34 27.26
N ARG A 50 -4.32 -2.21 26.17
CA ARG A 50 -3.87 -1.82 24.84
C ARG A 50 -2.89 -0.63 24.84
N ASP A 51 -3.13 0.36 25.68
CA ASP A 51 -2.32 1.58 25.84
C ASP A 51 -0.86 1.28 26.23
N VAL A 52 -0.63 0.26 27.08
CA VAL A 52 0.72 -0.16 27.51
C VAL A 52 1.49 -0.81 26.36
N PHE A 53 0.79 -1.58 25.53
CA PHE A 53 1.38 -2.21 24.35
C PHE A 53 1.76 -1.16 23.29
N VAL A 54 0.86 -0.23 22.98
CA VAL A 54 1.12 0.89 22.06
C VAL A 54 2.30 1.73 22.56
N GLY A 55 2.36 2.02 23.87
CA GLY A 55 3.49 2.71 24.49
C GLY A 55 4.82 1.99 24.32
N ARG A 56 4.86 0.66 24.45
CA ARG A 56 6.08 -0.15 24.20
C ARG A 56 6.50 -0.11 22.74
N ILE A 57 5.55 -0.18 21.81
CA ILE A 57 5.84 -0.12 20.37
C ILE A 57 6.35 1.27 19.98
N ALA A 58 5.80 2.34 20.57
CA ALA A 58 6.31 3.69 20.36
C ALA A 58 7.76 3.88 20.87
N VAL A 59 8.16 3.16 21.93
CA VAL A 59 9.56 3.14 22.39
C VAL A 59 10.44 2.35 21.41
N LEU A 60 9.95 1.20 20.93
CA LEU A 60 10.66 0.41 19.92
C LEU A 60 10.83 1.17 18.60
N SER A 61 9.80 1.87 18.12
CA SER A 61 9.88 2.68 16.91
C SER A 61 10.93 3.78 17.06
N SER A 62 10.94 4.49 18.20
CA SER A 62 11.97 5.50 18.50
C SER A 62 13.38 4.89 18.56
N TYR A 63 13.54 3.70 19.14
CA TYR A 63 14.84 2.99 19.17
C TYR A 63 15.29 2.59 17.77
N LEU A 64 14.37 2.11 16.93
CA LEU A 64 14.67 1.75 15.53
C LEU A 64 15.10 2.95 14.70
N VAL A 65 14.47 4.11 14.89
CA VAL A 65 14.96 5.37 14.30
C VAL A 65 16.38 5.69 14.79
N GLN A 66 16.60 5.71 16.11
CA GLN A 66 17.89 6.11 16.69
C GLN A 66 19.03 5.15 16.35
N SER A 67 18.74 3.87 16.12
CA SER A 67 19.72 2.86 15.73
C SER A 67 20.13 2.92 14.26
N GLY A 68 19.54 3.82 13.45
CA GLY A 68 19.80 3.90 12.01
C GLY A 68 19.23 2.72 11.21
N PHE A 69 18.28 1.98 11.80
CA PHE A 69 17.70 0.80 11.18
C PHE A 69 16.94 1.17 9.90
N VAL A 70 16.26 2.32 9.89
CA VAL A 70 15.44 2.79 8.77
C VAL A 70 16.32 3.05 7.53
N GLU A 71 17.46 3.72 7.72
CA GLU A 71 18.44 3.97 6.67
C GLU A 71 19.13 2.69 6.21
N SER A 72 19.52 1.82 7.16
CA SER A 72 20.13 0.53 6.84
C SER A 72 19.18 -0.39 6.07
N ALA A 73 17.89 -0.39 6.42
CA ALA A 73 16.86 -1.11 5.68
C ALA A 73 16.70 -0.54 4.27
N ALA A 74 16.68 0.79 4.13
CA ALA A 74 16.58 1.46 2.84
C ALA A 74 17.75 1.14 1.90
N ASP A 75 18.98 1.16 2.43
CA ASP A 75 20.18 0.78 1.66
C ASP A 75 20.20 -0.72 1.34
N GLY A 76 19.70 -1.56 2.24
CA GLY A 76 19.52 -3.00 2.03
C GLY A 76 18.52 -3.31 0.91
N VAL A 77 17.40 -2.58 0.87
CA VAL A 77 16.40 -2.65 -0.21
C VAL A 77 17.04 -2.31 -1.54
N GLN A 78 17.78 -1.20 -1.62
CA GLN A 78 18.30 -0.71 -2.89
C GLN A 78 19.47 -1.54 -3.43
N SER A 79 20.29 -2.12 -2.54
CA SER A 79 21.43 -2.96 -2.92
C SER A 79 21.04 -4.40 -3.30
N ARG A 80 19.98 -4.96 -2.71
CA ARG A 80 19.58 -6.37 -2.93
C ARG A 80 18.67 -6.61 -4.12
N VAL A 81 18.16 -5.55 -4.75
CA VAL A 81 17.43 -5.59 -6.04
C VAL A 81 18.27 -6.22 -7.17
N ILE A 82 19.59 -6.40 -6.96
CA ILE A 82 20.53 -6.90 -7.96
C ILE A 82 20.85 -8.41 -7.78
N GLY A 83 20.31 -9.12 -6.76
CA GLY A 83 20.66 -10.54 -6.61
C GLY A 83 19.88 -11.38 -5.57
N ALA A 84 18.56 -11.45 -5.65
CA ALA A 84 17.76 -12.25 -4.70
C ALA A 84 17.52 -13.69 -5.19
N SER A 85 17.99 -14.65 -4.39
CA SER A 85 17.48 -16.03 -4.29
C SER A 85 16.67 -16.07 -2.99
N GLY A 86 15.35 -16.10 -2.97
CA GLY A 86 14.54 -17.24 -3.39
C GLY A 86 14.22 -18.22 -2.27
N THR A 87 13.88 -17.73 -1.08
CA THR A 87 13.23 -18.53 -0.03
C THR A 87 12.31 -17.68 0.85
N ASP A 88 11.26 -18.29 1.41
CA ASP A 88 10.50 -17.70 2.53
C ASP A 88 11.47 -17.26 3.64
N GLY A 89 11.47 -15.97 3.96
CA GLY A 89 12.48 -15.37 4.84
C GLY A 89 13.48 -14.47 4.12
N ASP A 90 13.24 -14.10 2.87
CA ASP A 90 14.00 -13.07 2.19
C ASP A 90 14.03 -11.79 3.07
N PRO A 91 15.22 -11.31 3.44
CA PRO A 91 15.33 -10.24 4.42
C PRO A 91 14.65 -8.95 3.94
N LEU A 92 14.51 -8.75 2.63
CA LEU A 92 13.82 -7.59 2.06
C LEU A 92 12.31 -7.60 2.37
N SER A 93 11.63 -8.74 2.15
CA SER A 93 10.19 -8.83 2.43
C SER A 93 9.90 -8.69 3.92
N VAL A 94 10.73 -9.34 4.75
CA VAL A 94 10.69 -9.26 6.21
C VAL A 94 10.87 -7.81 6.68
N LEU A 95 11.79 -7.05 6.08
CA LEU A 95 12.00 -5.64 6.38
C LEU A 95 10.79 -4.78 6.01
N ILE A 96 10.24 -4.93 4.80
CA ILE A 96 9.07 -4.16 4.36
C ILE A 96 7.86 -4.48 5.23
N ASP A 97 7.63 -5.75 5.56
CA ASP A 97 6.57 -6.14 6.49
C ASP A 97 6.77 -5.55 7.88
N LEU A 98 7.98 -5.60 8.41
CA LEU A 98 8.30 -5.05 9.73
C LEU A 98 8.02 -3.54 9.78
N ILE A 99 8.44 -2.79 8.75
CA ILE A 99 8.17 -1.36 8.62
C ILE A 99 6.66 -1.10 8.50
N THR A 100 5.95 -1.86 7.67
CA THR A 100 4.50 -1.76 7.51
C THR A 100 3.78 -2.00 8.84
N THR A 101 4.22 -3.02 9.57
CA THR A 101 3.70 -3.41 10.88
C THR A 101 3.95 -2.31 11.91
N LEU A 102 5.15 -1.74 11.95
CA LEU A 102 5.51 -0.61 12.81
C LEU A 102 4.68 0.63 12.49
N LEU A 103 4.50 0.95 11.21
CA LEU A 103 3.65 2.06 10.77
C LEU A 103 2.20 1.89 11.20
N LEU A 104 1.66 0.67 11.08
CA LEU A 104 0.29 0.38 11.50
C LEU A 104 0.10 0.64 13.00
N VAL A 105 1.02 0.13 13.82
CA VAL A 105 0.94 0.36 15.26
C VAL A 105 1.18 1.82 15.62
N ALA A 106 2.11 2.48 14.91
CA ALA A 106 2.39 3.90 15.11
C ALA A 106 1.21 4.79 14.71
N GLY A 107 0.41 4.35 13.74
CA GLY A 107 -0.79 5.02 13.29
C GLY A 107 -2.03 4.75 14.13
N GLU A 108 -2.01 3.72 14.99
CA GLU A 108 -3.07 3.56 15.98
C GLU A 108 -3.02 4.74 16.95
N ARG A 109 -4.08 5.57 16.89
CA ARG A 109 -4.28 6.65 17.84
C ARG A 109 -4.76 6.05 19.15
N ASP A 110 -4.23 6.58 20.25
CA ASP A 110 -4.73 6.30 21.59
C ASP A 110 -6.23 6.64 21.62
N THR A 111 -7.09 5.61 21.68
CA THR A 111 -8.54 5.71 21.46
C THR A 111 -9.22 6.59 22.51
N ARG A 112 -8.51 6.91 23.60
CA ARG A 112 -8.98 7.76 24.70
C ARG A 112 -8.62 9.23 24.57
N ASN A 113 -7.51 9.57 23.89
CA ASN A 113 -6.97 10.93 23.88
C ASN A 113 -6.86 11.55 22.48
N GLY A 114 -6.94 10.76 21.40
CA GLY A 114 -6.88 11.27 20.03
C GLY A 114 -5.53 11.91 19.64
N VAL A 115 -4.53 11.87 20.53
CA VAL A 115 -3.17 12.38 20.29
C VAL A 115 -2.32 11.23 19.76
N ALA A 116 -1.74 11.40 18.57
CA ALA A 116 -0.72 10.50 18.08
C ALA A 116 0.50 10.57 19.02
N SER A 117 1.03 9.43 19.45
CA SER A 117 2.23 9.40 20.29
C SER A 117 3.36 10.17 19.60
N GLU A 118 3.95 11.16 20.28
CA GLU A 118 5.04 12.01 19.75
C GLU A 118 6.20 11.17 19.15
N LYS A 119 6.41 9.97 19.70
CA LYS A 119 7.41 9.00 19.25
C LYS A 119 7.03 8.27 17.94
N CYS A 120 5.74 8.17 17.65
CA CYS A 120 5.22 7.64 16.38
C CYS A 120 5.36 8.69 15.26
N ALA A 121 5.20 9.97 15.59
CA ALA A 121 5.53 11.06 14.68
C ALA A 121 7.02 11.10 14.32
N ALA A 122 7.91 10.82 15.28
CA ALA A 122 9.35 10.69 15.03
C ALA A 122 9.68 9.55 14.05
N PHE A 123 9.00 8.40 14.15
CA PHE A 123 9.16 7.30 13.19
C PHE A 123 8.65 7.66 11.80
N ALA A 124 7.50 8.34 11.71
CA ALA A 124 6.96 8.84 10.45
C ALA A 124 7.90 9.88 9.80
N SER A 125 8.51 10.76 10.60
CA SER A 125 9.55 11.71 10.15
C SER A 125 10.82 10.99 9.68
N ALA A 126 11.27 9.98 10.41
CA ALA A 126 12.44 9.18 10.01
C ALA A 126 12.18 8.43 8.69
N LEU A 127 10.97 7.92 8.49
CA LEU A 127 10.57 7.32 7.21
C LEU A 127 10.62 8.34 6.07
N LYS A 128 10.15 9.57 6.31
CA LYS A 128 10.22 10.67 5.34
C LYS A 128 11.65 11.00 4.93
N GLU A 129 12.57 11.02 5.89
CA GLU A 129 14.00 11.30 5.66
C GLU A 129 14.73 10.10 5.06
N SER A 130 14.19 8.90 5.21
CA SER A 130 14.76 7.67 4.68
C SER A 130 14.51 7.47 3.19
N ARG A 131 15.39 6.68 2.56
CA ARG A 131 15.22 6.23 1.16
C ARG A 131 14.11 5.19 0.98
N LEU A 132 13.41 4.77 2.05
CA LEU A 132 12.28 3.83 1.95
C LEU A 132 11.10 4.43 1.19
N MET A 133 11.00 5.76 1.12
CA MET A 133 10.06 6.43 0.21
C MET A 133 10.35 6.11 -1.27
N GLY A 134 11.55 5.63 -1.61
CA GLY A 134 11.93 5.13 -2.92
C GLY A 134 11.52 3.68 -3.20
N LEU A 135 10.84 2.98 -2.27
CA LEU A 135 10.33 1.61 -2.47
C LEU A 135 9.44 1.47 -3.72
N PRO A 136 8.55 2.42 -4.04
CA PRO A 136 7.85 2.40 -5.33
C PRO A 136 8.77 2.47 -6.55
N GLY A 137 9.89 3.20 -6.46
CA GLY A 137 10.90 3.22 -7.54
C GLY A 137 11.66 1.91 -7.65
N VAL A 138 11.86 1.20 -6.54
CA VAL A 138 12.39 -0.18 -6.52
C VAL A 138 11.40 -1.13 -7.18
N LEU A 139 10.11 -1.03 -6.84
CA LEU A 139 9.05 -1.80 -7.48
C LEU A 139 9.02 -1.56 -8.99
N TYR A 140 9.06 -0.30 -9.42
CA TYR A 140 9.14 0.06 -10.84
C TYR A 140 10.34 -0.62 -11.53
N ARG A 141 11.54 -0.51 -10.96
CA ARG A 141 12.75 -1.15 -11.53
C ARG A 141 12.62 -2.66 -11.61
N LEU A 142 12.10 -3.32 -10.57
CA LEU A 142 11.91 -4.77 -10.55
C LEU A 142 10.90 -5.23 -11.61
N LEU A 143 9.80 -4.50 -11.78
CA LEU A 143 8.82 -4.78 -12.83
C LEU A 143 9.41 -4.60 -14.24
N CYS A 144 10.28 -3.60 -14.42
CA CYS A 144 11.01 -3.41 -15.68
C CYS A 144 12.02 -4.55 -15.94
N ILE A 145 12.75 -5.01 -14.91
CA ILE A 145 13.73 -6.11 -15.03
C ILE A 145 13.05 -7.41 -15.44
N GLU A 146 11.92 -7.73 -14.83
CA GLU A 146 11.12 -8.93 -15.15
C GLU A 146 10.33 -8.78 -16.47
N ASN A 147 10.57 -7.66 -17.20
CA ASN A 147 9.98 -7.36 -18.49
C ASN A 147 8.45 -7.47 -18.52
N VAL A 148 7.80 -7.10 -17.42
CA VAL A 148 6.34 -7.04 -17.36
C VAL A 148 5.92 -5.88 -18.26
N SER A 149 5.40 -6.20 -19.44
CA SER A 149 5.12 -5.24 -20.51
C SER A 149 3.71 -5.41 -21.06
N TYR A 150 3.19 -4.32 -21.63
CA TYR A 150 1.86 -4.24 -22.23
C TYR A 150 1.67 -5.14 -23.46
N ASP A 151 2.75 -5.47 -24.16
CA ASP A 151 2.72 -5.98 -25.55
C ASP A 151 3.04 -7.49 -25.70
N ARG A 152 3.12 -8.25 -24.60
CA ARG A 152 3.43 -9.68 -24.70
C ARG A 152 2.16 -10.52 -24.89
N SER A 153 2.19 -11.40 -25.90
CA SER A 153 1.14 -12.38 -26.19
C SER A 153 0.91 -13.35 -25.02
N THR A 154 1.96 -13.66 -24.24
CA THR A 154 1.88 -14.39 -22.97
C THR A 154 2.33 -13.50 -21.81
N PRO A 155 1.56 -13.39 -20.70
CA PRO A 155 2.03 -12.67 -19.52
C PRO A 155 3.27 -13.38 -18.97
N ALA A 156 4.33 -12.62 -18.69
CA ALA A 156 5.48 -13.16 -17.98
C ALA A 156 5.04 -13.58 -16.58
N GLU A 157 5.36 -14.81 -16.17
CA GLU A 157 5.10 -15.25 -14.81
C GLU A 157 5.98 -14.46 -13.85
N LEU A 158 5.36 -13.70 -12.94
CA LEU A 158 6.10 -13.04 -11.87
C LEU A 158 6.70 -14.12 -10.96
N SER A 159 7.99 -14.00 -10.67
CA SER A 159 8.60 -14.83 -9.64
C SER A 159 7.84 -14.68 -8.31
N SER A 160 7.71 -15.76 -7.54
CA SER A 160 7.04 -15.74 -6.24
C SER A 160 7.63 -14.69 -5.30
N GLN A 161 8.93 -14.45 -5.41
CA GLN A 161 9.66 -13.38 -4.73
C GLN A 161 9.11 -12.00 -5.07
N LEU A 162 9.03 -11.69 -6.37
CA LEU A 162 8.55 -10.39 -6.82
C LEU A 162 7.09 -10.20 -6.44
N LEU A 163 6.25 -11.24 -6.56
CA LEU A 163 4.85 -11.17 -6.14
C LEU A 163 4.74 -10.81 -4.65
N HIS A 164 5.58 -11.40 -3.80
CA HIS A 164 5.62 -11.04 -2.38
C HIS A 164 6.10 -9.60 -2.16
N ILE A 165 7.17 -9.16 -2.82
CA ILE A 165 7.69 -7.79 -2.70
C ILE A 165 6.65 -6.75 -3.16
N VAL A 166 5.98 -7.00 -4.29
CA VAL A 166 4.90 -6.14 -4.81
C VAL A 166 3.80 -6.05 -3.77
N ASN A 167 3.35 -7.19 -3.26
CA ASN A 167 2.27 -7.27 -2.28
C ASN A 167 2.60 -6.46 -1.01
N GLN A 168 3.82 -6.58 -0.49
CA GLN A 168 4.24 -5.83 0.69
C GLN A 168 4.44 -4.35 0.42
N THR A 169 4.93 -3.99 -0.77
CA THR A 169 5.09 -2.58 -1.16
C THR A 169 3.73 -1.90 -1.29
N LEU A 170 2.74 -2.56 -1.89
CA LEU A 170 1.36 -2.05 -1.98
C LEU A 170 0.73 -1.92 -0.59
N ARG A 171 0.93 -2.90 0.29
CA ARG A 171 0.44 -2.86 1.67
C ARG A 171 1.07 -1.72 2.47
N LEU A 172 2.37 -1.50 2.32
CA LEU A 172 3.07 -0.37 2.92
C LEU A 172 2.50 0.96 2.41
N PHE A 173 2.32 1.10 1.10
CA PHE A 173 1.76 2.30 0.48
C PHE A 173 0.35 2.61 1.02
N ASN A 174 -0.52 1.60 1.08
CA ASN A 174 -1.87 1.75 1.62
C ASN A 174 -1.86 2.08 3.11
N THR A 175 -0.97 1.46 3.87
CA THR A 175 -0.78 1.76 5.29
C THR A 175 -0.37 3.22 5.49
N LEU A 176 0.61 3.71 4.73
CA LEU A 176 1.05 5.10 4.80
C LEU A 176 -0.10 6.05 4.46
N ALA A 177 -0.87 5.75 3.42
CA ALA A 177 -2.02 6.55 3.01
C ALA A 177 -3.10 6.67 4.09
N LEU A 178 -3.29 5.62 4.90
CA LEU A 178 -4.26 5.60 5.99
C LEU A 178 -3.75 6.28 7.26
N VAL A 179 -2.47 6.10 7.58
CA VAL A 179 -1.86 6.59 8.81
C VAL A 179 -1.47 8.07 8.71
N ASP A 180 -0.80 8.45 7.62
CA ASP A 180 -0.30 9.81 7.41
C ASP A 180 -0.44 10.24 5.95
N LYS A 181 -1.59 10.84 5.65
CA LYS A 181 -1.88 11.41 4.33
C LYS A 181 -0.90 12.53 3.95
N THR A 182 -0.39 13.29 4.92
CA THR A 182 0.50 14.43 4.64
C THR A 182 1.87 13.96 4.17
N LEU A 183 2.38 12.88 4.76
CA LEU A 183 3.60 12.24 4.28
C LEU A 183 3.42 11.67 2.88
N LEU A 184 2.30 11.01 2.60
CA LEU A 184 2.02 10.51 1.25
C LEU A 184 1.94 11.66 0.22
N GLU A 185 1.26 12.76 0.57
CA GLU A 185 1.19 13.97 -0.26
C GLU A 185 2.57 14.56 -0.54
N ASP A 186 3.43 14.64 0.48
CA ASP A 186 4.81 15.10 0.33
C ASP A 186 5.63 14.21 -0.60
N CYS A 187 5.48 12.89 -0.51
CA CYS A 187 6.22 11.95 -1.34
C CYS A 187 5.76 11.97 -2.81
N LEU A 188 4.50 12.29 -3.07
CA LEU A 188 3.95 12.44 -4.41
C LEU A 188 4.12 13.84 -5.01
N LYS A 189 4.84 14.75 -4.33
CA LYS A 189 5.35 15.99 -4.94
C LYS A 189 6.50 15.73 -5.91
N ASP A 190 7.27 14.67 -5.67
CA ASP A 190 8.37 14.27 -6.57
C ASP A 190 7.80 13.83 -7.92
N GLU A 191 8.29 14.44 -8.99
CA GLU A 191 7.75 14.18 -10.31
C GLU A 191 7.97 12.75 -10.80
N GLU A 192 9.16 12.22 -10.52
CA GLU A 192 9.60 10.89 -10.96
C GLU A 192 8.81 9.81 -10.24
N MET A 193 8.54 10.00 -8.94
CA MET A 193 7.80 9.05 -8.11
C MET A 193 6.39 8.78 -8.63
N VAL A 194 5.66 9.83 -9.02
CA VAL A 194 4.29 9.67 -9.53
C VAL A 194 4.31 8.97 -10.90
N VAL A 195 5.30 9.24 -11.76
CA VAL A 195 5.43 8.58 -13.06
C VAL A 195 5.75 7.10 -12.88
N MET A 196 6.72 6.78 -12.01
CA MET A 196 7.07 5.39 -11.68
C MET A 196 5.86 4.63 -11.13
N LEU A 197 5.12 5.22 -10.18
CA LEU A 197 3.90 4.62 -9.64
C LEU A 197 2.81 4.43 -10.69
N THR A 198 2.58 5.43 -11.55
CA THR A 198 1.61 5.33 -12.65
C THR A 198 1.93 4.13 -13.53
N HIS A 199 3.20 3.98 -13.93
CA HIS A 199 3.63 2.86 -14.75
C HIS A 199 3.51 1.54 -14.00
N SER A 200 3.98 1.46 -12.75
CA SER A 200 3.87 0.24 -11.93
C SER A 200 2.42 -0.23 -11.80
N PHE A 201 1.49 0.68 -11.52
CA PHE A 201 0.08 0.33 -11.40
C PHE A 201 -0.54 -0.09 -12.73
N ALA A 202 -0.26 0.61 -13.82
CA ALA A 202 -0.77 0.27 -15.14
C ALA A 202 -0.27 -1.10 -15.62
N VAL A 203 1.03 -1.40 -15.42
CA VAL A 203 1.63 -2.68 -15.75
C VAL A 203 1.07 -3.81 -14.88
N LEU A 204 0.93 -3.59 -13.56
CA LEU A 204 0.36 -4.59 -12.65
C LEU A 204 -1.11 -4.89 -12.98
N LEU A 205 -1.92 -3.88 -13.30
CA LEU A 205 -3.30 -4.08 -13.74
C LEU A 205 -3.34 -4.90 -15.04
N THR A 206 -2.48 -4.57 -16.01
CA THR A 206 -2.45 -5.31 -17.28
C THR A 206 -2.04 -6.75 -17.07
N TRP A 207 -1.04 -6.98 -16.20
CA TRP A 207 -0.60 -8.32 -15.82
C TRP A 207 -1.71 -9.11 -15.13
N LEU A 208 -2.39 -8.52 -14.13
CA LEU A 208 -3.48 -9.16 -13.40
C LEU A 208 -4.67 -9.51 -14.30
N CYS A 209 -5.06 -8.61 -15.20
CA CYS A 209 -6.18 -8.84 -16.13
C CYS A 209 -5.89 -9.96 -17.15
N ARG A 210 -4.62 -10.33 -17.36
CA ARG A 210 -4.22 -11.40 -18.28
C ARG A 210 -3.99 -12.74 -17.60
N MET A 211 -3.91 -12.77 -16.26
CA MET A 211 -3.67 -13.99 -15.53
C MET A 211 -4.94 -14.84 -15.41
N THR A 212 -4.77 -16.15 -15.55
CA THR A 212 -5.83 -17.14 -15.30
C THR A 212 -5.85 -17.63 -13.86
N ASP A 213 -4.79 -17.33 -13.09
CA ASP A 213 -4.69 -17.68 -11.68
C ASP A 213 -5.54 -16.72 -10.84
N MET A 214 -6.63 -17.26 -10.30
CA MET A 214 -7.57 -16.52 -9.48
C MET A 214 -6.98 -16.16 -8.11
N ASP A 215 -6.03 -16.93 -7.59
CA ASP A 215 -5.49 -16.73 -6.24
C ASP A 215 -4.60 -15.49 -6.18
N ALA A 216 -3.74 -15.30 -7.18
CA ALA A 216 -2.92 -14.10 -7.31
C ALA A 216 -3.77 -12.84 -7.52
N MET A 217 -4.85 -12.96 -8.30
CA MET A 217 -5.79 -11.86 -8.52
C MET A 217 -6.53 -11.47 -7.24
N ASP A 218 -7.05 -12.44 -6.51
CA ASP A 218 -7.80 -12.19 -5.27
C ASP A 218 -6.90 -11.66 -4.14
N LEU A 219 -5.62 -12.00 -4.15
CA LEU A 219 -4.64 -11.47 -3.19
C LEU A 219 -4.19 -10.03 -3.53
N LEU A 220 -3.81 -9.77 -4.78
CA LEU A 220 -3.08 -8.56 -5.16
C LEU A 220 -4.01 -7.44 -5.65
N LEU A 221 -5.07 -7.76 -6.39
CA LEU A 221 -5.94 -6.78 -7.01
C LEU A 221 -6.63 -5.87 -5.97
N PRO A 222 -7.18 -6.38 -4.85
CA PRO A 222 -7.76 -5.51 -3.81
C PRO A 222 -6.79 -4.44 -3.31
N ARG A 223 -5.53 -4.84 -3.02
CA ARG A 223 -4.49 -3.93 -2.54
C ARG A 223 -4.09 -2.91 -3.59
N LEU A 224 -4.00 -3.34 -4.86
CA LEU A 224 -3.72 -2.46 -5.98
C LEU A 224 -4.84 -1.43 -6.20
N LEU A 225 -6.11 -1.86 -6.13
CA LEU A 225 -7.26 -0.97 -6.25
C LEU A 225 -7.23 0.13 -5.18
N VAL A 226 -6.97 -0.24 -3.93
CA VAL A 226 -6.85 0.71 -2.82
C VAL A 226 -5.68 1.68 -3.04
N ALA A 227 -4.52 1.18 -3.48
CA ALA A 227 -3.34 2.00 -3.74
C ALA A 227 -3.59 3.02 -4.85
N VAL A 228 -4.19 2.60 -5.96
CA VAL A 228 -4.59 3.48 -7.07
C VAL A 228 -5.58 4.55 -6.58
N GLY A 229 -6.53 4.17 -5.73
CA GLY A 229 -7.50 5.10 -5.17
C GLY A 229 -6.85 6.19 -4.31
N HIS A 230 -5.94 5.81 -3.41
CA HIS A 230 -5.18 6.77 -2.61
C HIS A 230 -4.28 7.65 -3.49
N PHE A 231 -3.59 7.06 -4.46
CA PHE A 231 -2.74 7.77 -5.41
C PHE A 231 -3.51 8.84 -6.20
N ALA A 232 -4.68 8.49 -6.74
CA ALA A 232 -5.55 9.43 -7.46
C ALA A 232 -6.12 10.52 -6.54
N ALA A 233 -6.41 10.19 -5.28
CA ALA A 233 -6.97 11.15 -4.32
C ALA A 233 -5.95 12.16 -3.77
N VAL A 234 -4.65 11.91 -3.92
CA VAL A 234 -3.58 12.75 -3.36
C VAL A 234 -3.41 14.06 -4.13
N SER A 235 -3.32 14.00 -5.47
CA SER A 235 -3.07 15.20 -6.27
C SER A 235 -3.74 15.15 -7.63
N GLN A 236 -4.12 16.32 -8.16
CA GLN A 236 -4.70 16.43 -9.50
C GLN A 236 -3.75 15.90 -10.59
N ARG A 237 -2.43 15.97 -10.36
CA ARG A 237 -1.39 15.45 -11.26
C ARG A 237 -1.40 13.93 -11.31
N ALA A 238 -1.34 13.27 -10.16
CA ALA A 238 -1.45 11.81 -10.06
C ALA A 238 -2.75 11.32 -10.72
N GLN A 239 -3.85 11.99 -10.39
CA GLN A 239 -5.18 11.73 -10.94
C GLN A 239 -5.27 11.99 -12.47
N ALA A 240 -4.45 12.89 -13.04
CA ALA A 240 -4.38 13.11 -14.49
C ALA A 240 -3.59 12.01 -15.21
N LEU A 241 -2.51 11.52 -14.60
CA LEU A 241 -1.69 10.45 -15.15
C LEU A 241 -2.43 9.11 -15.22
N THR A 242 -3.48 8.89 -14.42
CA THR A 242 -4.31 7.67 -14.51
C THR A 242 -5.08 7.53 -15.83
N VAL A 243 -5.24 8.61 -16.59
CA VAL A 243 -5.95 8.65 -17.89
C VAL A 243 -4.99 8.47 -19.07
N LEU A 244 -3.68 8.60 -18.85
CA LEU A 244 -2.69 8.43 -19.91
C LEU A 244 -2.49 6.95 -20.23
N GLY A 245 -2.21 6.64 -21.51
CA GLY A 245 -1.95 5.27 -21.97
C GLY A 245 -3.07 4.62 -22.80
N GLY A 246 -4.15 5.36 -23.11
CA GLY A 246 -5.24 4.87 -23.95
C GLY A 246 -5.91 3.61 -23.36
N GLN A 247 -5.90 2.50 -24.10
CA GLN A 247 -6.42 1.21 -23.63
C GLN A 247 -5.66 0.66 -22.42
N HIS A 248 -4.39 1.05 -22.26
CA HIS A 248 -3.57 0.69 -21.10
C HIS A 248 -3.62 1.76 -20.00
N SER A 249 -4.49 2.77 -20.11
CA SER A 249 -4.67 3.71 -19.00
C SER A 249 -5.27 3.00 -17.79
N ILE A 250 -4.88 3.43 -16.59
CA ILE A 250 -5.37 2.86 -15.34
C ILE A 250 -6.91 2.90 -15.32
N VAL A 251 -7.51 4.05 -15.70
CA VAL A 251 -8.97 4.20 -15.71
C VAL A 251 -9.64 3.22 -16.67
N GLN A 252 -9.13 3.07 -17.90
CA GLN A 252 -9.72 2.13 -18.87
C GLN A 252 -9.61 0.69 -18.36
N GLN A 253 -8.45 0.29 -17.84
CA GLN A 253 -8.24 -1.05 -17.30
C GLN A 253 -9.17 -1.35 -16.12
N LEU A 254 -9.43 -0.38 -15.25
CA LEU A 254 -10.39 -0.52 -14.15
C LEU A 254 -11.83 -0.70 -14.64
N CYS A 255 -12.20 -0.09 -15.77
CA CYS A 255 -13.54 -0.19 -16.34
C CYS A 255 -13.79 -1.55 -17.02
N VAL A 256 -12.74 -2.25 -17.45
CA VAL A 256 -12.81 -3.54 -18.16
C VAL A 256 -12.54 -4.74 -17.21
N LEU A 257 -12.56 -4.52 -15.89
CA LEU A 257 -12.43 -5.61 -14.92
C LEU A 257 -13.57 -6.63 -15.05
N PRO A 258 -13.38 -7.89 -14.58
CA PRO A 258 -14.42 -8.90 -14.63
C PRO A 258 -15.72 -8.45 -13.95
N PHE A 259 -16.88 -8.83 -14.50
CA PHE A 259 -18.21 -8.39 -14.06
C PHE A 259 -18.48 -8.56 -12.56
N ARG A 260 -17.83 -9.52 -11.88
CA ARG A 260 -17.89 -9.69 -10.41
C ARG A 260 -17.56 -8.40 -9.66
N TYR A 261 -16.64 -7.57 -10.15
CA TYR A 261 -16.26 -6.30 -9.52
C TYR A 261 -17.33 -5.20 -9.63
N PHE A 262 -18.33 -5.40 -10.50
CA PHE A 262 -19.45 -4.48 -10.70
C PHE A 262 -20.78 -4.98 -10.12
N SER A 263 -20.80 -6.21 -9.61
CA SER A 263 -22.02 -6.87 -9.13
C SER A 263 -21.96 -7.32 -7.67
N ASP A 264 -20.78 -7.73 -7.18
CA ASP A 264 -20.59 -8.10 -5.77
C ASP A 264 -20.41 -6.84 -4.90
N PRO A 265 -21.29 -6.57 -3.91
CA PRO A 265 -21.17 -5.43 -3.01
C PRO A 265 -19.84 -5.34 -2.25
N ALA A 266 -19.17 -6.47 -1.97
CA ALA A 266 -17.86 -6.46 -1.33
C ALA A 266 -16.77 -5.92 -2.28
N LEU A 267 -16.78 -6.35 -3.54
CA LEU A 267 -15.82 -5.91 -4.55
C LEU A 267 -16.12 -4.50 -5.05
N MET A 268 -17.40 -4.12 -5.15
CA MET A 268 -17.80 -2.74 -5.46
C MET A 268 -17.26 -1.77 -4.41
N ARG A 269 -17.26 -2.13 -3.12
CA ARG A 269 -16.65 -1.31 -2.04
C ARG A 269 -15.14 -1.12 -2.19
N LEU A 270 -14.46 -1.95 -2.98
CA LEU A 270 -13.06 -1.76 -3.35
C LEU A 270 -12.93 -0.91 -4.61
N LEU A 271 -13.61 -1.30 -5.70
CA LEU A 271 -13.46 -0.68 -7.02
C LEU A 271 -14.07 0.72 -7.12
N PHE A 272 -15.30 0.91 -6.65
CA PHE A 272 -16.06 2.14 -6.91
C PHE A 272 -15.43 3.37 -6.25
N PRO A 273 -14.94 3.29 -4.99
CA PRO A 273 -14.14 4.36 -4.40
C PRO A 273 -12.93 4.77 -5.25
N THR A 274 -12.26 3.80 -5.88
CA THR A 274 -11.10 4.04 -6.73
C THR A 274 -11.51 4.72 -8.03
N LEU A 275 -12.59 4.27 -8.68
CA LEU A 275 -13.15 4.92 -9.87
C LEU A 275 -13.59 6.36 -9.55
N ILE A 276 -14.25 6.59 -8.41
CA ILE A 276 -14.65 7.93 -7.96
C ILE A 276 -13.42 8.82 -7.78
N ALA A 277 -12.38 8.32 -7.11
CA ALA A 277 -11.13 9.06 -6.92
C ALA A 277 -10.46 9.41 -8.26
N CYS A 278 -10.48 8.51 -9.25
CA CYS A 278 -9.93 8.78 -10.58
C CYS A 278 -10.78 9.74 -11.44
N CYS A 279 -12.11 9.66 -11.34
CA CYS A 279 -13.03 10.35 -12.26
C CYS A 279 -13.59 11.68 -11.73
N PHE A 280 -13.65 11.89 -10.42
CA PHE A 280 -14.23 13.10 -9.84
C PHE A 280 -13.53 14.36 -10.34
N ARG A 281 -14.31 15.31 -10.87
CA ARG A 281 -13.86 16.58 -11.49
C ARG A 281 -12.90 16.42 -12.69
N ARG A 282 -12.88 15.25 -13.35
CA ARG A 282 -12.09 15.05 -14.58
C ARG A 282 -12.94 14.48 -15.71
N THR A 283 -13.26 15.35 -16.65
CA THR A 283 -14.06 15.02 -17.83
C THR A 283 -13.41 13.95 -18.72
N SER A 284 -12.08 13.95 -18.86
CA SER A 284 -11.38 12.92 -19.64
C SER A 284 -11.49 11.52 -19.03
N ALA A 285 -11.35 11.40 -17.71
CA ALA A 285 -11.57 10.13 -17.01
C ALA A 285 -13.03 9.67 -17.10
N VAL A 286 -13.99 10.60 -16.98
CA VAL A 286 -15.42 10.30 -17.17
C VAL A 286 -15.71 9.85 -18.60
N SER A 287 -15.06 10.43 -19.61
CA SER A 287 -15.25 10.03 -21.01
C SER A 287 -14.79 8.60 -21.28
N LEU A 288 -13.71 8.12 -20.63
CA LEU A 288 -13.29 6.72 -20.68
C LEU A 288 -14.29 5.82 -19.94
N LEU A 289 -14.70 6.22 -18.73
CA LEU A 289 -15.68 5.48 -17.96
C LEU A 289 -16.98 5.25 -18.75
N LYS A 290 -17.47 6.28 -19.46
CA LYS A 290 -18.68 6.21 -20.29
C LYS A 290 -18.63 5.20 -21.44
N GLN A 291 -17.44 4.76 -21.85
CA GLN A 291 -17.30 3.77 -22.92
C GLN A 291 -17.80 2.39 -22.45
N GLU A 292 -17.60 2.07 -21.18
CA GLU A 292 -17.90 0.75 -20.62
C GLU A 292 -19.03 0.78 -19.57
N LEU A 293 -19.19 1.89 -18.85
CA LEU A 293 -20.05 1.99 -17.67
C LEU A 293 -20.85 3.30 -17.64
N SER A 294 -22.00 3.29 -16.97
CA SER A 294 -22.75 4.53 -16.72
C SER A 294 -22.17 5.29 -15.51
N PRO A 295 -21.84 6.59 -15.63
CA PRO A 295 -21.41 7.41 -14.48
C PRO A 295 -22.41 7.43 -13.32
N LYS A 296 -23.70 7.24 -13.62
CA LYS A 296 -24.78 7.15 -12.62
C LYS A 296 -24.59 6.02 -11.62
N LEU A 297 -23.87 4.96 -11.97
CA LEU A 297 -23.54 3.88 -11.03
C LEU A 297 -22.72 4.41 -9.85
N LEU A 298 -21.84 5.39 -10.10
CA LEU A 298 -21.03 6.00 -9.06
C LEU A 298 -21.84 6.91 -8.14
N SER A 299 -22.80 7.70 -8.68
CA SER A 299 -23.67 8.54 -7.85
C SER A 299 -24.60 7.72 -6.97
N THR A 300 -25.19 6.64 -7.51
CA THR A 300 -26.01 5.70 -6.74
C THR A 300 -25.20 5.09 -5.59
N PHE A 301 -23.98 4.61 -5.89
CA PHE A 301 -23.10 4.05 -4.86
C PHE A 301 -22.78 5.04 -3.74
N ILE A 302 -22.44 6.30 -4.06
CA ILE A 302 -22.16 7.31 -3.03
C ILE A 302 -23.40 7.54 -2.14
N THR A 303 -24.59 7.57 -2.75
CA THR A 303 -25.86 7.73 -2.04
C THR A 303 -26.13 6.56 -1.09
N GLU A 304 -25.91 5.32 -1.53
CA GLU A 304 -26.02 4.12 -0.69
C GLU A 304 -25.01 4.11 0.47
N GLN A 305 -23.77 4.54 0.23
CA GLN A 305 -22.76 4.64 1.30
C GLN A 305 -23.09 5.74 2.33
N SER A 306 -23.76 6.82 1.91
CA SER A 306 -24.19 7.90 2.81
C SER A 306 -25.36 7.55 3.71
N SER A 307 -26.21 6.61 3.27
CA SER A 307 -27.37 6.11 4.04
C SER A 307 -27.01 4.93 4.94
N SER A 308 -25.95 4.19 4.62
CA SER A 308 -25.46 3.08 5.43
C SER A 308 -24.72 3.58 6.68
N ILE A 309 -25.09 3.10 7.87
CA ILE A 309 -24.31 3.28 9.09
C ILE A 309 -23.01 2.49 8.90
N GLU A 310 -21.92 3.17 8.55
CA GLU A 310 -20.62 2.53 8.25
C GLU A 310 -20.19 1.62 9.41
N VAL A 311 -20.19 0.30 9.18
CA VAL A 311 -19.30 -0.60 9.91
C VAL A 311 -17.89 -0.22 9.48
N GLN A 312 -17.20 0.52 10.33
CA GLN A 312 -15.86 1.06 10.08
C GLN A 312 -14.85 -0.10 10.03
N SER A 313 -14.74 -0.79 8.89
CA SER A 313 -13.52 -1.56 8.62
C SER A 313 -12.41 -0.56 8.33
N THR A 314 -11.54 -0.36 9.32
CA THR A 314 -10.34 0.48 9.24
C THR A 314 -9.10 -0.32 8.81
N THR A 315 -9.30 -1.55 8.32
CA THR A 315 -8.20 -2.43 7.93
C THR A 315 -7.55 -1.97 6.63
N VAL A 316 -6.23 -2.16 6.52
CA VAL A 316 -5.43 -1.79 5.33
C VAL A 316 -5.96 -2.40 4.04
N ASP A 317 -6.49 -3.62 4.14
CA ASP A 317 -6.94 -4.41 3.00
C ASP A 317 -8.37 -4.07 2.57
N THR A 318 -9.20 -3.50 3.46
CA THR A 318 -10.57 -3.06 3.14
C THR A 318 -10.89 -1.70 3.78
N PRO A 319 -10.22 -0.61 3.35
CA PRO A 319 -10.41 0.66 4.01
C PRO A 319 -11.80 1.23 3.70
N ALA A 320 -12.38 1.90 4.69
CA ALA A 320 -13.62 2.66 4.55
C ALA A 320 -13.56 3.62 3.34
N PHE A 321 -14.70 3.82 2.67
CA PHE A 321 -14.78 4.73 1.52
C PHE A 321 -14.29 6.14 1.87
N ALA A 322 -14.63 6.62 3.06
CA ALA A 322 -14.25 7.93 3.58
C ALA A 322 -12.74 8.17 3.68
N SER A 323 -11.91 7.11 3.78
CA SER A 323 -10.45 7.27 3.84
C SER A 323 -9.83 7.57 2.47
N ARG A 324 -10.47 7.12 1.38
CA ARG A 324 -10.05 7.40 0.00
C ARG A 324 -10.71 8.66 -0.56
N PHE A 325 -11.96 8.92 -0.18
CA PHE A 325 -12.70 10.08 -0.68
C PHE A 325 -13.44 10.78 0.46
N SER A 326 -13.04 12.04 0.74
CA SER A 326 -13.56 12.83 1.86
C SER A 326 -15.07 12.99 1.80
N LYS A 327 -15.76 12.70 2.93
CA LYS A 327 -17.22 12.86 3.09
C LYS A 327 -17.73 14.25 2.71
N LYS A 328 -16.88 15.28 2.88
CA LYS A 328 -17.21 16.67 2.53
C LYS A 328 -17.50 16.85 1.02
N LEU A 329 -16.91 16.00 0.19
CA LEU A 329 -17.02 16.07 -1.27
C LEU A 329 -18.14 15.19 -1.83
N TRP A 330 -18.82 14.40 -1.00
CA TRP A 330 -19.83 13.45 -1.47
C TRP A 330 -21.04 14.12 -2.12
N PRO A 331 -21.63 15.20 -1.56
CA PRO A 331 -22.77 15.86 -2.20
C PRO A 331 -22.42 16.42 -3.58
N GLU A 332 -21.22 16.99 -3.70
CA GLU A 332 -20.73 17.53 -4.97
C GLU A 332 -20.45 16.41 -5.99
N ALA A 333 -19.89 15.29 -5.53
CA ALA A 333 -19.62 14.14 -6.39
C ALA A 333 -20.91 13.51 -6.93
N ILE A 334 -21.97 13.42 -6.12
CA ILE A 334 -23.28 12.95 -6.57
C ILE A 334 -23.77 13.80 -7.75
N LEU A 335 -23.83 15.13 -7.56
CA LEU A 335 -24.28 16.05 -8.61
C LEU A 335 -23.41 15.97 -9.86
N PHE A 336 -22.09 15.89 -9.69
CA PHE A 336 -21.15 15.75 -10.79
C PHE A 336 -21.44 14.51 -11.63
N PHE A 337 -21.55 13.33 -11.02
CA PHE A 337 -21.78 12.07 -11.74
C PHE A 337 -23.22 11.89 -12.27
N GLU A 338 -24.21 12.55 -11.66
CA GLU A 338 -25.58 12.60 -12.21
C GLU A 338 -25.68 13.45 -13.47
N SER A 339 -24.93 14.56 -13.50
CA SER A 339 -24.87 15.47 -14.65
C SER A 339 -23.92 15.00 -15.76
N ALA A 340 -23.05 14.03 -15.45
CA ALA A 340 -21.95 13.58 -16.29
C ALA A 340 -22.41 12.93 -17.59
#